data_AF-A0A483Z9L8-F1
#
_entry.id   AF-A0A483Z9L8-F1
#
_cell.length_a   1.000
_cell.length_b   1.000
_cell.length_c   1.000
_cell.angle_alpha   90.00
_cell.angle_beta   90.00
_cell.angle_gamma   90.00
#
_symmetry.space_group_name_H-M   'P 1'
#
loop_
_entity.id
_entity.type
_entity.pdbx_description
1 polymer ?
#
loop_
_entity_poly.entity_id
_entity_poly.type
_entity_poly.pdbx_seq_one_letter_code
_entity_poly.pdbx_strand_id
1 'polypeptide(L)'
;AEKARNGDWGKESGDGWDACCSANDQANGGFIIAHFVGPDAAENCVFVQAASPANVLALVEALEYYMSREERVTSLVRDNSKSWDELYRQVEAKGKRNVELVEALESEKRICATWRKTAESTSEKLEKAQAAERRWHRVASRVHEQACESDVKIDELEAIRAAAEKLVRCKGRYHSEQNYRALAALFGVNTPDLPPLEHENVHYADAAEMEIEALRQRIAELESRTVKLPPRVDSSNVPFAGNAWNCCLEEVEKRLTAAGIKMEAE
;
A
#
# COMPACT_ATOMS: atom_id res chain seq x y z
N ALA A 1 63.63 55.96 43.56
CA ALA A 1 64.53 54.78 43.63
C ALA A 1 65.40 54.65 42.38
N GLU A 2 64.86 54.74 41.16
CA GLU A 2 65.62 54.60 39.89
C GLU A 2 66.82 55.56 39.72
N LYS A 3 66.76 56.75 40.33
CA LYS A 3 67.85 57.76 40.28
C LYS A 3 68.93 57.55 41.36
N ALA A 4 68.79 56.54 42.22
CA ALA A 4 69.77 56.26 43.26
C ALA A 4 70.94 55.44 42.70
N ARG A 5 72.12 55.53 43.33
CA ARG A 5 73.29 54.73 42.94
C ARG A 5 73.01 53.24 43.19
N ASN A 6 73.41 52.40 42.23
CA ASN A 6 73.31 50.95 42.34
C ASN A 6 74.28 50.42 43.42
N GLY A 7 73.85 49.43 44.20
CA GLY A 7 74.69 48.74 45.20
C GLY A 7 73.95 48.46 46.51
N ASP A 8 74.47 47.49 47.26
CA ASP A 8 73.92 47.13 48.57
C ASP A 8 74.17 48.24 49.59
N TRP A 9 73.15 48.55 50.37
CA TRP A 9 73.23 49.50 51.46
C TRP A 9 73.66 48.72 52.70
N GLY A 10 74.79 49.10 53.29
CA GLY A 10 75.37 48.50 54.49
C GLY A 10 75.13 49.36 55.72
N LYS A 11 75.20 48.74 56.91
CA LYS A 11 75.22 49.44 58.20
C LYS A 11 76.66 49.63 58.64
N GLU A 12 77.01 50.85 59.03
CA GLU A 12 78.24 51.14 59.77
C GLU A 12 77.92 51.89 61.07
N SER A 13 78.70 51.61 62.10
CA SER A 13 78.51 52.19 63.44
C SER A 13 79.86 52.59 64.02
N GLY A 14 79.89 53.69 64.77
CA GLY A 14 81.05 54.17 65.52
C GLY A 14 80.65 54.73 66.89
N ASP A 15 81.59 55.31 67.64
CA ASP A 15 81.34 55.82 68.99
C ASP A 15 80.24 56.90 69.01
N GLY A 16 79.03 56.48 69.36
CA GLY A 16 77.86 57.35 69.51
C GLY A 16 77.07 57.64 68.22
N TRP A 17 77.33 56.93 67.11
CA TRP A 17 76.61 57.15 65.85
C TRP A 17 76.39 55.89 65.01
N ASP A 18 75.32 55.90 64.22
CA ASP A 18 75.02 54.89 63.19
C ASP A 18 74.88 55.58 61.82
N ALA A 19 75.29 54.91 60.75
CA ALA A 19 75.10 55.38 59.38
C ALA A 19 74.74 54.24 58.42
N CYS A 20 73.93 54.60 57.42
CA CYS A 20 73.69 53.76 56.27
C CYS A 20 74.63 54.20 55.14
N CYS A 21 75.37 53.25 54.58
CA CYS A 21 76.44 53.53 53.62
C CYS A 21 76.29 52.70 52.35
N SER A 22 76.82 53.19 51.23
CA SER A 22 76.82 52.44 49.97
C SER A 22 78.04 51.53 49.88
N ALA A 23 77.85 50.23 49.66
CA ALA A 23 78.95 49.28 49.47
C ALA A 23 79.88 49.60 48.29
N ASN A 24 79.43 50.42 47.34
CA ASN A 24 80.14 50.72 46.10
C ASN A 24 81.02 51.99 46.13
N ASP A 25 81.01 52.78 47.21
CA ASP A 25 81.65 54.12 47.23
C ASP A 25 82.62 54.35 48.41
N GLN A 26 83.20 53.27 48.95
CA GLN A 26 84.07 53.31 50.14
C GLN A 26 85.32 54.22 50.02
N ALA A 27 85.72 54.60 48.80
CA ALA A 27 86.98 55.33 48.56
C ALA A 27 86.83 56.85 48.37
N ASN A 28 85.63 57.39 48.10
CA ASN A 28 85.46 58.77 47.60
C ASN A 28 84.39 59.59 48.33
N GLY A 29 84.48 59.76 49.66
CA GLY A 29 83.83 60.85 50.43
C GLY A 29 82.29 60.99 50.40
N GLY A 30 81.58 60.28 49.52
CA GLY A 30 80.11 60.21 49.37
C GLY A 30 79.54 58.85 49.80
N PHE A 31 80.30 58.15 50.66
CA PHE A 31 80.02 56.81 51.14
C PHE A 31 78.82 56.74 52.09
N ILE A 32 78.67 57.75 52.94
CA ILE A 32 77.56 57.86 53.90
C ILE A 32 76.32 58.38 53.15
N ILE A 33 75.27 57.56 53.12
CA ILE A 33 73.98 57.87 52.51
C ILE A 33 73.11 58.64 53.50
N ALA A 34 73.09 58.20 54.76
CA ALA A 34 72.36 58.82 55.86
C ALA A 34 73.09 58.59 57.18
N HIS A 35 73.14 59.61 58.03
CA HIS A 35 73.71 59.57 59.37
C HIS A 35 72.60 59.74 60.40
N PHE A 36 72.65 58.93 61.47
CA PHE A 36 71.62 58.86 62.49
C PHE A 36 72.20 59.20 63.86
N VAL A 37 71.48 60.07 64.58
CA VAL A 37 71.86 60.56 65.90
C VAL A 37 70.67 60.43 66.84
N GLY A 38 70.93 60.05 68.08
CA GLY A 38 69.91 59.88 69.12
C GLY A 38 69.74 58.43 69.58
N PRO A 39 68.84 58.17 70.54
CA PRO A 39 68.69 56.84 71.16
C PRO A 39 68.23 55.76 70.17
N ASP A 40 67.46 56.14 69.13
CA ASP A 40 66.89 55.21 68.15
C ASP A 40 67.73 55.12 66.86
N ALA A 41 68.98 55.62 66.87
CA ALA A 41 69.83 55.71 65.68
C ALA A 41 70.04 54.35 64.99
N ALA A 42 70.21 53.28 65.80
CA ALA A 42 70.41 51.93 65.31
C ALA A 42 69.18 51.37 64.58
N GLU A 43 67.97 51.61 65.11
CA GLU A 43 66.71 51.13 64.52
C GLU A 43 66.38 51.88 63.24
N ASN A 44 66.54 53.21 63.25
CA ASN A 44 66.33 54.05 62.08
C ASN A 44 67.30 53.73 60.94
N CYS A 45 68.56 53.39 61.27
CA CYS A 45 69.54 52.94 60.27
C CYS A 45 69.10 51.66 59.57
N VAL A 46 68.58 50.68 60.32
CA VAL A 46 68.08 49.40 59.75
C VAL A 46 66.85 49.63 58.87
N PHE A 47 65.94 50.52 59.28
CA PHE A 47 64.78 50.88 58.47
C PHE A 47 65.19 51.50 57.12
N VAL A 48 66.09 52.49 57.13
CA VAL A 48 66.57 53.15 55.90
C VAL A 48 67.35 52.18 55.00
N GLN A 49 68.12 51.27 55.60
CA GLN A 49 68.80 50.20 54.88
C GLN A 49 67.81 49.24 54.19
N ALA A 50 66.73 48.85 54.88
CA ALA A 50 65.69 47.99 54.32
C ALA A 50 64.90 48.68 53.20
N ALA A 51 64.75 50.00 53.27
CA ALA A 51 64.17 50.85 52.23
C ALA A 51 65.16 51.19 51.09
N SER A 52 66.15 50.32 50.85
CA SER A 52 67.11 50.51 49.76
C SER A 52 66.39 50.65 48.41
N PRO A 53 66.99 51.38 47.45
CA PRO A 53 66.42 51.57 46.12
C PRO A 53 66.06 50.25 45.43
N ALA A 54 66.87 49.20 45.60
CA ALA A 54 66.61 47.88 45.05
C ALA A 54 65.35 47.24 45.65
N ASN A 55 65.19 47.31 46.98
CA ASN A 55 64.00 46.78 47.65
C ASN A 55 62.74 47.57 47.29
N VAL A 56 62.86 48.91 47.20
CA VAL A 56 61.73 49.77 46.78
C VAL A 56 61.32 49.47 45.34
N LEU A 57 62.26 49.30 44.41
CA LEU A 57 61.95 48.94 43.01
C LEU A 57 61.31 47.55 42.93
N ALA A 58 61.87 46.54 43.61
CA ALA A 58 61.30 45.20 43.62
C ALA A 58 59.86 45.19 44.20
N LEU A 59 59.58 46.00 45.22
CA LEU A 59 58.23 46.17 45.75
C LEU A 59 57.31 46.88 44.76
N VAL A 60 57.79 47.92 44.05
CA VAL A 60 57.01 48.61 43.01
C VAL A 60 56.70 47.68 41.84
N GLU A 61 57.69 46.95 41.33
CA GLU A 61 57.50 45.95 40.26
C GLU A 61 56.51 44.86 40.67
N ALA A 62 56.60 44.37 41.91
CA ALA A 62 55.64 43.40 42.44
C ALA A 62 54.22 44.00 42.52
N LEU A 63 54.08 45.24 42.99
CA LEU A 63 52.79 45.93 43.05
C LEU A 63 52.19 46.16 41.66
N GLU A 64 52.99 46.61 40.69
CA GLU A 64 52.56 46.76 39.29
C GLU A 64 52.12 45.43 38.68
N TYR A 65 52.86 44.35 38.96
CA TYR A 65 52.48 43.00 38.57
C TYR A 65 51.14 42.57 39.17
N TYR A 66 50.92 42.81 40.47
CA TYR A 66 49.65 42.47 41.12
C TYR A 66 48.50 43.31 40.59
N MET A 67 48.69 44.61 40.37
CA MET A 67 47.67 45.47 39.76
C MET A 67 47.31 45.00 38.35
N SER A 68 48.30 44.71 37.50
CA SER A 68 48.06 44.18 36.15
C SER A 68 47.32 42.83 36.19
N ARG A 69 47.67 41.97 37.15
CA ARG A 69 46.98 40.69 37.36
C ARG A 69 45.52 40.90 37.79
N GLU A 70 45.25 41.83 38.71
CA GLU A 70 43.89 42.15 39.14
C GLU A 70 43.03 42.69 37.99
N GLU A 71 43.57 43.57 37.15
CA GLU A 71 42.90 44.06 35.95
C GLU A 71 42.55 42.92 34.99
N ARG A 72 43.50 42.00 34.76
CA ARG A 72 43.28 40.80 33.93
C ARG A 72 42.19 39.90 34.50
N VAL A 73 42.20 39.64 35.80
CA VAL A 73 41.18 38.82 36.48
C VAL A 73 39.81 39.49 36.37
N THR A 74 39.75 40.81 36.57
CA THR A 74 38.50 41.58 36.46
C THR A 74 37.93 41.53 35.05
N SER A 75 38.80 41.64 34.03
CA SER A 75 38.38 41.48 32.63
C SER A 75 37.85 40.08 32.36
N LEU A 76 38.57 39.04 32.80
CA LEU A 76 38.18 37.66 32.60
C LEU A 76 36.83 37.34 33.25
N VAL A 77 36.62 37.79 34.49
CA VAL A 77 35.35 37.61 35.21
C VAL A 77 34.22 38.31 34.46
N ARG A 78 34.45 39.52 33.95
CA ARG A 78 33.45 40.27 33.17
C ARG A 78 33.08 39.54 31.88
N ASP A 79 34.07 39.04 31.14
CA ASP A 79 33.83 38.32 29.88
C ASP A 79 33.16 36.96 30.13
N ASN A 80 33.53 36.27 31.21
CA ASN A 80 32.86 35.04 31.62
C ASN A 80 31.40 35.32 32.02
N SER A 81 31.12 36.40 32.76
CA SER A 81 29.75 36.80 33.10
C SER A 81 28.91 37.06 31.85
N LYS A 82 29.45 37.79 30.86
CA LYS A 82 28.76 38.00 29.58
C LYS A 82 28.48 36.69 28.85
N SER A 83 29.41 35.75 28.90
CA SER A 83 29.24 34.41 28.32
C SER A 83 28.11 33.64 29.00
N TRP A 84 27.99 33.72 30.33
CA TRP A 84 26.88 33.11 31.06
C TRP A 84 25.55 33.77 30.74
N ASP A 85 25.49 35.11 30.69
CA ASP A 85 24.27 35.85 30.34
C ASP A 85 23.75 35.46 28.95
N GLU A 86 24.66 35.26 27.99
CA GLU A 86 24.33 34.79 26.66
C GLU A 86 23.76 33.36 26.68
N LEU A 87 24.41 32.44 27.40
CA LEU A 87 23.92 31.05 27.54
C LEU A 87 22.53 31.01 28.20
N TYR A 88 22.30 31.79 29.25
CA TYR A 88 20.99 31.89 29.89
C TYR A 88 19.92 32.39 28.93
N ARG A 89 20.20 33.46 28.17
CA ARG A 89 19.26 33.96 27.14
C ARG A 89 18.95 32.91 26.08
N GLN A 90 19.93 32.13 25.65
CA GLN A 90 19.70 31.04 24.71
C GLN A 90 18.83 29.93 25.29
N VAL A 91 19.03 29.56 26.56
CA VAL A 91 18.22 28.56 27.26
C VAL A 91 16.78 29.06 27.41
N GLU A 92 16.55 30.30 27.81
CA GLU A 92 15.21 30.89 27.90
C GLU A 92 14.51 30.94 26.54
N ALA A 93 15.23 31.35 25.48
CA ALA A 93 14.68 31.38 24.12
C ALA A 93 14.34 29.98 23.60
N LYS A 94 15.15 28.96 23.92
CA LYS A 94 14.82 27.55 23.63
C LYS A 94 13.64 27.07 24.47
N GLY A 95 13.55 27.46 25.74
CA GLY A 95 12.42 27.16 26.61
C GLY A 95 11.10 27.70 26.06
N LYS A 96 11.08 28.97 25.63
CA LYS A 96 9.91 29.59 24.98
C LYS A 96 9.49 28.84 23.71
N ARG A 97 10.44 28.55 22.82
CA ARG A 97 10.18 27.75 21.61
C ARG A 97 9.63 26.36 21.92
N ASN A 98 10.13 25.70 22.97
CA ASN A 98 9.63 24.39 23.38
C ASN A 98 8.17 24.47 23.84
N VAL A 99 7.79 25.52 24.57
CA VAL A 99 6.40 25.73 24.98
C VAL A 99 5.49 25.93 23.76
N GLU A 100 5.89 26.79 22.81
CA GLU A 100 5.14 27.00 21.56
C GLU A 100 4.96 25.70 20.76
N LEU A 101 6.01 24.88 20.67
CA LEU A 101 5.95 23.58 19.99
C LEU A 101 5.01 22.60 20.69
N VAL A 102 4.97 22.62 22.03
CA VAL A 102 4.05 21.77 22.81
C VAL A 102 2.60 22.21 22.59
N GLU A 103 2.30 23.51 22.63
CA GLU A 103 0.96 24.04 22.35
C GLU A 103 0.52 23.72 20.91
N ALA A 104 1.41 23.87 19.93
CA ALA A 104 1.15 23.49 18.54
C ALA A 104 0.82 22.00 18.42
N LEU A 105 1.61 21.13 19.05
CA LEU A 105 1.37 19.68 19.06
C LEU A 105 0.04 19.30 19.72
N GLU A 106 -0.35 19.99 20.79
CA GLU A 106 -1.65 19.79 21.43
C GLU A 106 -2.80 20.21 20.52
N SER A 107 -2.66 21.32 19.81
CA SER A 107 -3.64 21.77 18.81
C SER A 107 -3.80 20.76 17.66
N GLU A 108 -2.68 20.20 17.18
CA GLU A 108 -2.67 19.17 16.14
C GLU A 108 -3.36 17.89 16.62
N LYS A 109 -3.04 17.42 17.84
CA LYS A 109 -3.72 16.25 18.44
C LYS A 109 -5.23 16.43 18.52
N ARG A 110 -5.70 17.66 18.83
CA ARG A 110 -7.15 17.98 18.83
C ARG A 110 -7.74 17.86 17.42
N ILE A 111 -7.05 18.38 16.41
CA ILE A 111 -7.46 18.27 15.01
C ILE A 111 -7.49 16.79 14.57
N CYS A 112 -6.47 16.00 14.88
CA CYS A 112 -6.49 14.56 14.57
C CYS A 112 -7.66 13.82 15.24
N ALA A 113 -8.02 14.20 16.48
CA ALA A 113 -9.16 13.62 17.16
C ALA A 113 -10.50 13.94 16.49
N THR A 114 -10.67 15.17 15.97
CA THR A 114 -11.89 15.52 15.21
C THR A 114 -11.95 14.78 13.87
N TRP A 115 -10.85 14.73 13.14
CA TRP A 115 -10.76 13.96 11.89
C TRP A 115 -11.09 12.49 12.10
N ARG A 116 -10.59 11.88 13.18
CA ARG A 116 -10.91 10.48 13.53
C ARG A 116 -12.42 10.28 13.71
N LYS A 117 -13.08 11.12 14.49
CA LYS A 117 -14.54 11.06 14.69
C LYS A 117 -15.32 11.25 13.39
N THR A 118 -14.88 12.17 12.53
CA THR A 118 -15.50 12.38 11.22
C THR A 118 -15.32 11.18 10.30
N ALA A 119 -14.14 10.55 10.31
CA ALA A 119 -13.87 9.34 9.54
C ALA A 119 -14.74 8.17 10.01
N GLU A 120 -14.85 7.95 11.32
CA GLU A 120 -15.73 6.93 11.92
C GLU A 120 -17.20 7.15 11.52
N SER A 121 -17.73 8.37 11.70
CA SER A 121 -19.11 8.70 11.31
C SER A 121 -19.36 8.53 9.81
N THR A 122 -18.37 8.86 8.98
CA THR A 122 -18.48 8.70 7.52
C THR A 122 -18.45 7.22 7.13
N SER A 123 -17.60 6.41 7.78
CA SER A 123 -17.55 4.96 7.59
C SER A 123 -18.89 4.31 7.94
N GLU A 124 -19.48 4.66 9.09
CA GLU A 124 -20.80 4.14 9.49
C GLU A 124 -21.90 4.51 8.48
N LYS A 125 -21.90 5.73 7.95
CA LYS A 125 -22.86 6.16 6.92
C LYS A 125 -22.67 5.35 5.64
N LEU A 126 -21.43 5.12 5.23
CA LEU A 126 -21.11 4.32 4.06
C LEU A 126 -21.57 2.88 4.22
N GLU A 127 -21.31 2.25 5.37
CA GLU A 127 -21.77 0.89 5.67
C GLU A 127 -23.29 0.77 5.64
N LYS A 128 -24.01 1.76 6.20
CA LYS A 128 -25.48 1.82 6.14
C LYS A 128 -25.98 1.96 4.71
N ALA A 129 -25.36 2.82 3.90
CA ALA A 129 -25.70 3.00 2.50
C ALA A 129 -25.48 1.69 1.70
N GLN A 130 -24.35 1.03 1.88
CA GLN A 130 -24.06 -0.27 1.25
C GLN A 130 -25.01 -1.37 1.72
N ALA A 131 -25.41 -1.37 3.00
CA ALA A 131 -26.40 -2.33 3.51
C ALA A 131 -27.79 -2.08 2.88
N ALA A 132 -28.17 -0.82 2.68
CA ALA A 132 -29.40 -0.47 1.97
C ALA A 132 -29.32 -0.90 0.50
N GLU A 133 -28.19 -0.67 -0.17
CA GLU A 133 -27.96 -1.12 -1.54
C GLU A 133 -28.12 -2.65 -1.66
N ARG A 134 -27.49 -3.43 -0.77
CA ARG A 134 -27.66 -4.90 -0.73
C ARG A 134 -29.12 -5.32 -0.49
N ARG A 135 -29.90 -4.54 0.27
CA ARG A 135 -31.35 -4.80 0.43
C ARG A 135 -32.10 -4.54 -0.88
N TRP A 136 -31.82 -3.41 -1.55
CA TRP A 136 -32.42 -3.07 -2.83
C TRP A 136 -32.10 -4.12 -3.90
N HIS A 137 -30.84 -4.55 -4.01
CA HIS A 137 -30.45 -5.63 -4.93
C HIS A 137 -31.24 -6.92 -4.70
N ARG A 138 -31.48 -7.31 -3.44
CA ARG A 138 -32.31 -8.49 -3.12
C ARG A 138 -33.77 -8.31 -3.53
N VAL A 139 -34.35 -7.15 -3.26
CA VAL A 139 -35.73 -6.84 -3.66
C VAL A 139 -35.84 -6.84 -5.19
N ALA A 140 -34.90 -6.19 -5.89
CA ALA A 140 -34.86 -6.17 -7.35
C ALA A 140 -34.73 -7.58 -7.94
N SER A 141 -33.87 -8.42 -7.38
CA SER A 141 -33.71 -9.82 -7.81
C SER A 141 -35.01 -10.61 -7.67
N ARG A 142 -35.72 -10.45 -6.55
CA ARG A 142 -37.01 -11.11 -6.33
C ARG A 142 -38.09 -10.61 -7.29
N VAL A 143 -38.15 -9.31 -7.54
CA VAL A 143 -39.09 -8.73 -8.50
C VAL A 143 -38.79 -9.24 -9.91
N HIS A 144 -37.51 -9.34 -10.28
CA HIS A 144 -37.11 -9.90 -11.56
C HIS A 144 -37.52 -11.37 -11.70
N GLU A 145 -37.25 -12.21 -10.70
CA GLU A 145 -37.67 -13.61 -10.68
C GLU A 145 -39.19 -13.74 -10.80
N GLN A 146 -39.95 -12.96 -10.03
CA GLN A 146 -41.41 -12.94 -10.10
C GLN A 146 -41.94 -12.47 -11.46
N ALA A 147 -41.26 -11.51 -12.10
CA ALA A 147 -41.60 -11.06 -13.45
C ALA A 147 -41.39 -12.18 -14.47
N CYS A 148 -40.26 -12.87 -14.43
CA CYS A 148 -40.00 -14.02 -15.30
C CYS A 148 -41.02 -15.15 -15.08
N GLU A 149 -41.38 -15.45 -13.83
CA GLU A 149 -42.45 -16.43 -13.56
C GLU A 149 -43.81 -15.98 -14.11
N SER A 150 -44.12 -14.68 -14.05
CA SER A 150 -45.38 -14.17 -14.61
C SER A 150 -45.39 -14.22 -16.14
N ASP A 151 -44.25 -13.97 -16.79
CA ASP A 151 -44.13 -14.05 -18.25
C ASP A 151 -44.40 -15.49 -18.74
N VAL A 152 -43.81 -16.49 -18.07
CA VAL A 152 -44.10 -17.91 -18.37
C VAL A 152 -45.58 -18.24 -18.21
N LYS A 153 -46.24 -17.73 -17.16
CA LYS A 153 -47.68 -17.93 -16.96
C LYS A 153 -48.54 -17.23 -18.03
N ILE A 154 -48.10 -16.06 -18.52
CA ILE A 154 -48.76 -15.36 -19.61
C ILE A 154 -48.71 -16.22 -20.88
N ASP A 155 -47.55 -16.77 -21.23
CA ASP A 155 -47.38 -17.66 -22.38
C ASP A 155 -48.31 -18.90 -22.29
N GLU A 156 -48.39 -19.54 -21.11
CA GLU A 156 -49.30 -20.66 -20.88
C GLU A 156 -50.78 -20.28 -21.07
N LEU A 157 -51.19 -19.11 -20.56
CA LEU A 157 -52.55 -18.61 -20.70
C LEU A 157 -52.88 -18.25 -22.17
N GLU A 158 -51.92 -17.71 -22.92
CA GLU A 158 -52.08 -17.44 -24.34
C GLU A 158 -52.29 -18.73 -25.15
N ALA A 159 -51.55 -19.80 -24.81
CA ALA A 159 -51.74 -21.12 -25.42
C ALA A 159 -53.14 -21.68 -25.14
N ILE A 160 -53.61 -21.59 -23.88
CA ILE A 160 -54.97 -22.02 -23.51
C ILE A 160 -56.02 -21.19 -24.24
N ARG A 161 -55.83 -19.86 -24.31
CA ARG A 161 -56.74 -18.97 -25.04
C ARG A 161 -56.79 -19.35 -26.53
N ALA A 162 -55.65 -19.58 -27.17
CA ALA A 162 -55.59 -20.00 -28.56
C ALA A 162 -56.29 -21.36 -28.79
N ALA A 163 -56.13 -22.32 -27.86
CA ALA A 163 -56.85 -23.59 -27.90
C ALA A 163 -58.37 -23.41 -27.73
N ALA A 164 -58.80 -22.56 -26.81
CA ALA A 164 -60.21 -22.23 -26.61
C ALA A 164 -60.82 -21.54 -27.84
N GLU A 165 -60.11 -20.60 -28.47
CA GLU A 165 -60.53 -19.95 -29.71
C GLU A 165 -60.70 -20.98 -30.86
N LYS A 166 -59.77 -21.94 -30.98
CA LYS A 166 -59.89 -23.06 -31.94
C LYS A 166 -61.14 -23.91 -31.64
N LEU A 167 -61.37 -24.28 -30.39
CA LEU A 167 -62.54 -25.06 -29.97
C LEU A 167 -63.85 -24.32 -30.28
N VAL A 168 -63.95 -23.03 -29.99
CA VAL A 168 -65.13 -22.21 -30.31
C VAL A 168 -65.35 -22.12 -31.81
N ARG A 169 -64.29 -21.92 -32.61
CA ARG A 169 -64.39 -21.95 -34.09
C ARG A 169 -64.89 -23.30 -34.60
N CYS A 170 -64.35 -24.41 -34.09
CA CYS A 170 -64.78 -25.77 -34.46
C CYS A 170 -66.24 -26.03 -34.07
N LYS A 171 -66.64 -25.70 -32.83
CA LYS A 171 -68.03 -25.87 -32.36
C LYS A 171 -69.01 -25.00 -33.14
N GLY A 172 -68.64 -23.73 -33.39
CA GLY A 172 -69.43 -22.80 -34.19
C GLY A 172 -69.64 -23.29 -35.62
N ARG A 173 -68.57 -23.79 -36.26
CA ARG A 173 -68.67 -24.41 -37.59
C ARG A 173 -69.50 -25.69 -37.59
N TYR A 174 -69.28 -26.60 -36.65
CA TYR A 174 -70.04 -27.85 -36.54
C TYR A 174 -71.54 -27.61 -36.33
N HIS A 175 -71.94 -26.70 -35.45
CA HIS A 175 -73.36 -26.39 -35.24
C HIS A 175 -73.96 -25.65 -36.43
N SER A 176 -73.21 -24.76 -37.09
CA SER A 176 -73.68 -24.12 -38.31
C SER A 176 -73.88 -25.15 -39.43
N GLU A 177 -72.96 -26.08 -39.61
CA GLU A 177 -73.02 -27.13 -40.63
C GLU A 177 -74.15 -28.12 -40.34
N GLN A 178 -74.31 -28.54 -39.08
CA GLN A 178 -75.41 -29.41 -38.65
C GLN A 178 -76.77 -28.72 -38.82
N ASN A 179 -76.86 -27.41 -38.54
CA ASN A 179 -78.07 -26.62 -38.80
C ASN A 179 -78.36 -26.46 -40.29
N TYR A 180 -77.34 -26.23 -41.14
CA TYR A 180 -77.52 -26.15 -42.59
C TYR A 180 -77.95 -27.49 -43.20
N ARG A 181 -77.37 -28.61 -42.74
CA ARG A 181 -77.79 -29.96 -43.15
C ARG A 181 -79.22 -30.27 -42.69
N ALA A 182 -79.59 -29.89 -41.47
CA ALA A 182 -80.96 -30.07 -40.96
C ALA A 182 -81.99 -29.23 -41.74
N LEU A 183 -81.66 -27.97 -42.06
CA LEU A 183 -82.49 -27.10 -42.90
C LEU A 183 -82.62 -27.66 -44.32
N ALA A 184 -81.52 -28.08 -44.95
CA ALA A 184 -81.53 -28.66 -46.29
C ALA A 184 -82.39 -29.94 -46.36
N ALA A 185 -82.32 -30.79 -45.33
CA ALA A 185 -83.19 -31.95 -45.20
C ALA A 185 -84.67 -31.56 -45.03
N LEU A 186 -84.97 -30.53 -44.23
CA LEU A 186 -86.33 -30.04 -44.01
C LEU A 186 -86.97 -29.47 -45.28
N PHE A 187 -86.17 -28.81 -46.12
CA PHE A 187 -86.60 -28.21 -47.39
C PHE A 187 -86.41 -29.13 -48.61
N GLY A 188 -85.91 -30.36 -48.42
CA GLY A 188 -85.75 -31.35 -49.49
C GLY A 188 -84.72 -30.97 -50.56
N VAL A 189 -83.77 -30.09 -50.22
CA VAL A 189 -82.75 -29.58 -51.17
C VAL A 189 -81.42 -30.29 -50.91
N ASN A 190 -80.76 -30.78 -51.95
CA ASN A 190 -79.44 -31.43 -51.81
C ASN A 190 -78.38 -30.38 -51.43
N THR A 191 -77.62 -30.65 -50.36
CA THR A 191 -76.48 -29.83 -49.95
C THR A 191 -75.32 -30.02 -50.94
N PRO A 192 -74.76 -28.95 -51.53
CA PRO A 192 -73.50 -29.06 -52.28
C PRO A 192 -72.40 -29.58 -51.36
N ASP A 193 -71.52 -30.44 -51.87
CA ASP A 193 -70.35 -30.92 -51.14
C ASP A 193 -69.49 -29.72 -50.75
N LEU A 194 -69.37 -29.43 -49.45
CA LEU A 194 -68.42 -28.43 -48.98
C LEU A 194 -67.00 -28.96 -49.26
N PRO A 195 -66.09 -28.11 -49.75
CA PRO A 195 -64.72 -28.54 -50.01
C PRO A 195 -64.09 -29.13 -48.74
N PRO A 196 -63.27 -30.20 -48.86
CA PRO A 196 -62.64 -30.83 -47.72
C PRO A 196 -61.80 -29.81 -46.96
N LEU A 197 -61.69 -30.00 -45.64
CA LEU A 197 -60.86 -29.20 -44.77
C LEU A 197 -59.46 -29.03 -45.38
N GLU A 198 -59.14 -27.83 -45.90
CA GLU A 198 -57.76 -27.42 -46.08
C GLU A 198 -57.16 -27.28 -44.67
N HIS A 199 -56.72 -28.42 -44.14
CA HIS A 199 -55.96 -28.49 -42.92
C HIS A 199 -54.51 -28.20 -43.25
N GLU A 200 -54.00 -27.15 -42.63
CA GLU A 200 -52.59 -26.75 -42.46
C GLU A 200 -51.65 -27.90 -42.01
N ASN A 201 -52.19 -29.08 -41.69
CA ASN A 201 -51.46 -30.30 -41.32
C ASN A 201 -50.87 -31.08 -42.51
N VAL A 202 -51.26 -30.81 -43.76
CA VAL A 202 -50.66 -31.48 -44.94
C VAL A 202 -49.18 -31.08 -45.10
N HIS A 203 -48.81 -29.85 -44.74
CA HIS A 203 -47.44 -29.37 -44.87
C HIS A 203 -46.42 -30.09 -43.97
N TYR A 204 -46.84 -30.70 -42.87
CA TYR A 204 -45.94 -31.51 -42.03
C TYR A 204 -45.78 -32.95 -42.54
N ALA A 205 -46.80 -33.49 -43.24
CA ALA A 205 -46.71 -34.82 -43.83
C ALA A 205 -45.70 -34.83 -44.98
N ASP A 206 -45.77 -33.84 -45.87
CA ASP A 206 -44.88 -33.74 -47.04
C ASP A 206 -43.39 -33.58 -46.64
N ALA A 207 -43.12 -32.81 -45.58
CA ALA A 207 -41.75 -32.62 -45.06
C ALA A 207 -41.18 -33.90 -44.43
N ALA A 208 -41.98 -34.62 -43.64
CA ALA A 208 -41.57 -35.88 -43.03
C ALA A 208 -41.36 -36.98 -44.08
N GLU A 209 -42.18 -37.00 -45.13
CA GLU A 209 -42.03 -37.95 -46.23
C GLU A 209 -40.71 -37.74 -47.00
N MET A 210 -40.31 -36.48 -47.24
CA MET A 210 -39.01 -36.18 -47.86
C MET A 210 -37.82 -36.61 -47.00
N GLU A 211 -37.88 -36.41 -45.68
CA GLU A 211 -36.82 -36.85 -44.77
C GLU A 211 -36.70 -38.38 -44.69
N ILE A 212 -37.84 -39.09 -44.68
CA ILE A 212 -37.87 -40.57 -44.71
C ILE A 212 -37.22 -41.09 -45.99
N GLU A 213 -37.51 -40.47 -47.13
CA GLU A 213 -36.97 -40.91 -48.42
C GLU A 213 -35.45 -40.69 -48.50
N ALA A 214 -34.96 -39.55 -47.99
CA ALA A 214 -33.52 -39.27 -47.91
C ALA A 214 -32.77 -40.27 -47.01
N LEU A 215 -33.36 -40.64 -45.88
CA LEU A 215 -32.76 -41.63 -44.97
C LEU A 215 -32.72 -43.03 -45.58
N ARG A 216 -33.76 -43.43 -46.32
CA ARG A 216 -33.79 -44.72 -47.05
C ARG A 216 -32.68 -44.80 -48.10
N GLN A 217 -32.45 -43.72 -48.85
CA GLN A 217 -31.34 -43.65 -49.81
C GLN A 217 -29.98 -43.82 -49.12
N ARG A 218 -29.76 -43.17 -47.98
CA ARG A 218 -28.50 -43.27 -47.24
C ARG A 218 -28.26 -44.67 -46.67
N ILE A 219 -29.31 -45.35 -46.20
CA ILE A 219 -29.22 -46.75 -45.74
C ILE A 219 -28.84 -47.66 -46.91
N ALA A 220 -29.50 -47.52 -48.06
CA ALA A 220 -29.17 -48.31 -49.26
C ALA A 220 -27.72 -48.10 -49.73
N GLU A 221 -27.22 -46.87 -49.69
CA GLU A 221 -25.81 -46.57 -49.99
C GLU A 221 -24.87 -47.28 -49.01
N LEU A 222 -25.14 -47.21 -47.70
CA LEU A 222 -24.31 -47.86 -46.67
C LEU A 222 -24.34 -49.39 -46.80
N GLU A 223 -25.49 -49.98 -47.11
CA GLU A 223 -25.67 -51.42 -47.32
C GLU A 223 -25.05 -51.94 -48.63
N SER A 224 -24.69 -51.04 -49.56
CA SER A 224 -24.00 -51.38 -50.81
C SER A 224 -22.47 -51.43 -50.67
N ARG A 225 -21.90 -50.88 -49.58
CA ARG A 225 -20.45 -50.83 -49.40
C ARG A 225 -19.88 -52.21 -49.07
N THR A 226 -18.83 -52.58 -49.80
CA THR A 226 -18.07 -53.81 -49.62
C THR A 226 -16.69 -53.54 -49.03
N VAL A 227 -16.12 -54.52 -48.32
CA VAL A 227 -14.76 -54.46 -47.76
C VAL A 227 -13.82 -55.38 -48.53
N LYS A 228 -12.64 -54.90 -48.91
CA LYS A 228 -11.54 -55.72 -49.47
C LYS A 228 -10.63 -56.22 -48.36
N LEU A 229 -10.44 -57.53 -48.27
CA LEU A 229 -9.45 -58.11 -47.36
C LEU A 229 -8.08 -58.34 -48.05
N PRO A 230 -6.98 -58.34 -47.30
CA PRO A 230 -5.67 -58.76 -47.81
C PRO A 230 -5.69 -60.23 -48.29
N PRO A 231 -4.83 -60.62 -49.24
CA PRO A 231 -4.75 -61.99 -49.71
C PRO A 231 -4.15 -62.93 -48.67
N ARG A 232 -4.45 -64.23 -48.78
CA ARG A 232 -3.79 -65.28 -47.99
C ARG A 232 -2.33 -65.43 -48.43
N VAL A 233 -1.45 -65.72 -47.48
CA VAL A 233 -0.01 -65.92 -47.73
C VAL A 233 0.38 -67.39 -47.66
N ASP A 234 1.35 -67.81 -48.47
CA ASP A 234 1.87 -69.17 -48.45
C ASP A 234 2.69 -69.43 -47.16
N SER A 235 2.22 -70.37 -46.36
CA SER A 235 2.83 -70.74 -45.07
C SER A 235 4.04 -71.68 -45.21
N SER A 236 4.41 -72.11 -46.41
CA SER A 236 5.43 -73.14 -46.63
C SER A 236 6.83 -72.78 -46.07
N ASN A 237 7.25 -71.52 -46.21
CA ASN A 237 8.60 -71.06 -45.82
C ASN A 237 8.69 -70.48 -44.40
N VAL A 238 7.58 -70.00 -43.82
CA VAL A 238 7.50 -69.47 -42.44
C VAL A 238 6.19 -69.96 -41.80
N PRO A 239 6.13 -71.24 -41.37
CA PRO A 239 4.88 -71.89 -41.00
C PRO A 239 4.17 -71.21 -39.83
N PHE A 240 4.93 -70.67 -38.87
CA PHE A 240 4.36 -70.05 -37.68
C PHE A 240 3.72 -68.69 -37.98
N ALA A 241 4.40 -67.82 -38.74
CA ALA A 241 3.89 -66.50 -39.08
C ALA A 241 2.81 -66.53 -40.17
N GLY A 242 2.97 -67.38 -41.20
CA GLY A 242 1.99 -67.55 -42.27
C GLY A 242 0.68 -68.15 -41.78
N ASN A 243 0.73 -69.20 -40.95
CA ASN A 243 -0.48 -69.78 -40.37
C ASN A 243 -1.16 -68.80 -39.39
N ALA A 244 -0.40 -68.07 -38.57
CA ALA A 244 -0.98 -67.07 -37.68
C ALA A 244 -1.71 -65.96 -38.45
N TRP A 245 -1.12 -65.45 -39.55
CA TRP A 245 -1.77 -64.47 -40.41
C TRP A 245 -3.06 -64.99 -41.04
N ASN A 246 -3.02 -66.18 -41.65
CA ASN A 246 -4.19 -66.77 -42.30
C ASN A 246 -5.31 -67.10 -41.29
N CYS A 247 -4.98 -67.57 -40.08
CA CYS A 247 -5.98 -67.78 -39.01
C CYS A 247 -6.60 -66.46 -38.53
N CYS A 248 -5.82 -65.39 -38.41
CA CYS A 248 -6.36 -64.07 -38.10
C CYS A 248 -7.29 -63.56 -39.21
N LEU A 249 -6.95 -63.82 -40.47
CA LEU A 249 -7.75 -63.41 -41.63
C LEU A 249 -9.10 -64.15 -41.67
N GLU A 250 -9.10 -65.46 -41.38
CA GLU A 250 -10.31 -66.27 -41.24
C GLU A 250 -11.23 -65.78 -40.10
N GLU A 251 -10.65 -65.39 -38.97
CA GLU A 251 -11.43 -64.84 -37.85
C GLU A 251 -12.04 -63.47 -38.19
N VAL A 252 -11.32 -62.62 -38.95
CA VAL A 252 -11.85 -61.35 -39.44
C VAL A 252 -12.99 -61.57 -40.44
N GLU A 253 -12.82 -62.47 -41.40
CA GLU A 253 -13.85 -62.84 -42.38
C GLU A 253 -15.13 -63.37 -41.71
N LYS A 254 -14.96 -64.21 -40.67
CA LYS A 254 -16.08 -64.70 -39.87
C LYS A 254 -16.82 -63.58 -39.14
N ARG A 255 -16.11 -62.61 -38.56
CA ARG A 255 -16.71 -61.47 -37.84
C ARG A 255 -17.42 -60.51 -38.78
N LEU A 256 -16.85 -60.24 -39.95
CA LEU A 256 -17.48 -59.39 -40.98
C LEU A 256 -18.77 -60.03 -41.49
N THR A 257 -18.76 -61.35 -41.74
CA THR A 257 -19.95 -62.10 -42.13
C THR A 257 -21.02 -62.10 -41.04
N ALA A 258 -20.64 -62.29 -39.77
CA ALA A 258 -21.57 -62.22 -38.64
C ALA A 258 -22.18 -60.82 -38.43
N ALA A 259 -21.44 -59.77 -38.80
CA ALA A 259 -21.92 -58.40 -38.80
C ALA A 259 -22.75 -58.02 -40.04
N GLY A 260 -22.95 -58.96 -40.99
CA GLY A 260 -23.70 -58.71 -42.22
C GLY A 260 -22.99 -57.79 -43.22
N ILE A 261 -21.68 -57.57 -43.05
CA ILE A 261 -20.88 -56.70 -43.92
C ILE A 261 -20.46 -57.50 -45.16
N LYS A 262 -20.81 -56.99 -46.35
CA LYS A 262 -20.42 -57.62 -47.61
C LYS A 262 -18.92 -57.43 -47.86
N MET A 263 -18.26 -58.47 -48.36
CA MET A 263 -16.85 -58.43 -48.77
C MET A 263 -16.75 -58.55 -50.29
N GLU A 264 -15.74 -57.95 -50.89
CA GLU A 264 -15.46 -58.15 -52.32
C GLU A 264 -14.89 -59.56 -52.54
N ALA A 265 -15.34 -60.25 -53.59
CA ALA A 265 -14.74 -61.52 -54.01
C ALA A 265 -13.36 -61.25 -54.64
N GLU A 266 -12.39 -62.13 -54.37
CA GLU A 266 -11.06 -62.11 -55.01
C GLU A 266 -11.14 -62.33 -56.54
#